data_AF-A0A1I5V3I9-F1
#
_entry.id   AF-A0A1I5V3I9-F1
#
_cell.length_a   1.000
_cell.length_b   1.000
_cell.length_c   1.000
_cell.angle_alpha   90.00
_cell.angle_beta   90.00
_cell.angle_gamma   90.00
#
_symmetry.space_group_name_H-M   'P 1'
#
loop_
_entity.id
_entity.type
_entity.pdbx_description
1 polymer ?
#
loop_
_entity_poly.entity_id
_entity_poly.type
_entity_poly.pdbx_seq_one_letter_code
_entity_poly.pdbx_strand_id
1 'polypeptide(L)'
;MSRMNKLEWFLAKLSFPGQKREILMLISQLTEQGVGVTEALEEIGRVYTQNGRKPREPLALMLREWRAGVAEGRPLSVAMRGWVTKAEELIIAAGEEKNNLVNALSDALDATKANADIRGAILGSLTYPAVLVLVLLAVLYGFSTEMVPTFAAVMDPSLWTGLPATMYTVSGFVESYLFLGLGIIAAFLAAVFLTMSRFRGSARRAVEKLPPYNIYKSIQGASFLLSVSGYVSSGISVENALRRISANATPYMRERTDALIRKMNAGRSLGDAMLDTGHAFPSNKIASLLTVYSEHKNFGANIDRLTKSYIEETVANTRRNMALIQNALLFGVFATVATIAATLFQLQGLIEQAASSGQF
;
A
#
# COMPACT_ATOMS: atom_id res chain seq x y z
N MET A 1 13.94 25.53 -24.55
CA MET A 1 12.88 24.66 -23.99
C MET A 1 12.72 24.96 -22.51
N SER A 2 11.50 25.27 -22.04
CA SER A 2 11.25 25.50 -20.61
C SER A 2 11.36 24.17 -19.85
N ARG A 3 12.35 24.04 -18.96
CA ARG A 3 12.38 22.97 -17.95
C ARG A 3 11.15 23.09 -17.05
N MET A 4 10.62 21.97 -16.57
CA MET A 4 9.53 21.95 -15.60
C MET A 4 9.94 22.72 -14.35
N ASN A 5 9.04 23.56 -13.85
CA ASN A 5 9.25 24.19 -12.54
C ASN A 5 8.96 23.17 -11.40
N LYS A 6 9.34 23.51 -10.16
CA LYS A 6 9.16 22.59 -9.01
C LYS A 6 7.71 22.19 -8.77
N LEU A 7 6.75 23.10 -9.03
CA LEU A 7 5.33 22.84 -8.84
C LEU A 7 4.80 21.86 -9.90
N GLU A 8 5.13 22.08 -11.16
CA GLU A 8 4.79 21.20 -12.28
C GLU A 8 5.37 19.80 -12.07
N TRP A 9 6.62 19.72 -11.59
CA TRP A 9 7.26 18.45 -11.25
C TRP A 9 6.53 17.74 -10.11
N PHE A 10 6.15 18.47 -9.06
CA PHE A 10 5.39 17.90 -7.95
C PHE A 10 4.01 17.40 -8.39
N LEU A 11 3.29 18.19 -9.19
CA LEU A 11 1.98 17.81 -9.72
C LEU A 11 2.05 16.59 -10.65
N ALA A 12 3.05 16.56 -11.54
CA ALA A 12 3.29 15.40 -12.40
C ALA A 12 3.60 14.16 -11.55
N LYS A 13 4.41 14.32 -10.48
CA LYS A 13 4.74 13.24 -9.55
C LYS A 13 3.55 12.70 -8.77
N LEU A 14 2.58 13.55 -8.47
CA LEU A 14 1.36 13.16 -7.78
C LEU A 14 0.41 12.40 -8.72
N SER A 15 0.27 12.86 -9.97
CA SER A 15 -0.63 12.24 -10.97
C SER A 15 -0.07 10.94 -11.53
N PHE A 16 1.21 10.92 -11.92
CA PHE A 16 1.84 9.86 -12.70
C PHE A 16 1.55 8.42 -12.22
N PRO A 17 1.57 8.09 -10.91
CA PRO A 17 1.26 6.74 -10.45
C PRO A 17 -0.10 6.20 -10.94
N GLY A 18 -1.09 7.08 -11.16
CA GLY A 18 -2.41 6.72 -11.67
C GLY A 18 -2.44 6.44 -13.18
N GLN A 19 -1.68 7.19 -13.99
CA GLN A 19 -1.64 7.01 -15.45
C GLN A 19 -0.45 6.18 -15.96
N LYS A 20 0.49 5.82 -15.09
CA LYS A 20 1.74 5.13 -15.46
C LYS A 20 1.51 3.90 -16.34
N ARG A 21 0.53 3.05 -15.99
CA ARG A 21 0.21 1.83 -16.75
C ARG A 21 -0.23 2.18 -18.16
N GLU A 22 -1.12 3.16 -18.30
CA GLU A 22 -1.62 3.61 -19.59
C GLU A 22 -0.49 4.19 -20.45
N ILE A 23 0.34 5.06 -19.86
CA ILE A 23 1.50 5.65 -20.56
C ILE A 23 2.46 4.57 -21.06
N LEU A 24 2.86 3.62 -20.20
CA LEU A 24 3.75 2.52 -20.58
C LEU A 24 3.12 1.64 -21.68
N MET A 25 1.81 1.40 -21.62
CA MET A 25 1.08 0.60 -22.59
C MET A 25 1.05 1.27 -23.96
N LEU A 26 0.80 2.58 -23.99
CA LEU A 26 0.82 3.35 -25.24
C LEU A 26 2.23 3.38 -25.85
N ILE A 27 3.28 3.54 -25.04
CA ILE A 27 4.66 3.47 -25.54
C ILE A 27 4.91 2.09 -26.16
N SER A 28 4.55 1.00 -25.48
CA SER A 28 4.70 -0.37 -26.00
C SER A 28 3.98 -0.55 -27.33
N GLN A 29 2.69 -0.21 -27.39
CA GLN A 29 1.85 -0.38 -28.58
C GLN A 29 2.34 0.42 -29.79
N LEU A 30 2.77 1.67 -29.59
CA LEU A 30 3.31 2.48 -30.67
C LEU A 30 4.66 1.93 -31.15
N THR A 31 5.53 1.51 -30.24
CA THR A 31 6.81 0.89 -30.62
C THR A 31 6.63 -0.47 -31.31
N GLU A 32 5.60 -1.24 -30.95
CA GLU A 32 5.20 -2.48 -31.62
C GLU A 32 4.76 -2.23 -33.07
N GLN A 33 4.13 -1.08 -33.34
CA GLN A 33 3.73 -0.64 -34.67
C GLN A 33 4.89 -0.06 -35.50
N GLY A 34 6.10 -0.04 -34.95
CA GLY A 34 7.30 0.49 -35.61
C GLY A 34 7.50 2.00 -35.46
N VAL A 35 6.69 2.67 -34.63
CA VAL A 35 6.87 4.09 -34.31
C VAL A 35 8.12 4.27 -33.43
N GLY A 36 8.98 5.22 -33.79
CA GLY A 36 10.17 5.52 -32.99
C GLY A 36 9.81 6.06 -31.60
N VAL A 37 10.60 5.74 -30.57
CA VAL A 37 10.31 6.14 -29.17
C VAL A 37 10.08 7.65 -29.01
N THR A 38 10.87 8.48 -29.69
CA THR A 38 10.74 9.94 -29.66
C THR A 38 9.39 10.42 -30.21
N GLU A 39 8.92 9.78 -31.29
CA GLU A 39 7.63 10.07 -31.93
C GLU A 39 6.47 9.57 -31.06
N ALA A 40 6.58 8.35 -30.53
CA ALA A 40 5.59 7.80 -29.61
C ALA A 40 5.38 8.72 -28.37
N LEU A 41 6.47 9.21 -27.76
CA LEU A 41 6.39 10.15 -26.63
C LEU A 41 5.74 11.49 -27.03
N GLU A 42 5.92 11.94 -28.28
CA GLU A 42 5.26 13.13 -28.80
C GLU A 42 3.76 12.94 -28.98
N GLU A 43 3.35 11.84 -29.62
CA GLU A 43 1.94 11.52 -29.86
C GLU A 43 1.17 11.37 -28.55
N ILE A 44 1.73 10.63 -27.59
CA ILE A 44 1.14 10.49 -26.25
C ILE A 44 1.07 11.87 -25.58
N GLY A 45 2.13 12.68 -25.67
CA GLY A 45 2.15 14.05 -25.14
C GLY A 45 1.00 14.90 -25.71
N ARG A 46 0.72 14.81 -27.02
CA ARG A 46 -0.39 15.53 -27.67
C ARG A 46 -1.75 15.14 -27.08
N VAL A 47 -1.98 13.86 -26.80
CA VAL A 47 -3.20 13.36 -26.13
C VAL A 47 -3.38 14.03 -24.77
N TYR A 48 -2.35 14.04 -23.92
CA TYR A 48 -2.40 14.67 -22.59
C TYR A 48 -2.60 16.18 -22.65
N THR A 49 -2.04 16.87 -23.66
CA THR A 49 -2.31 18.30 -23.87
C THR A 49 -3.70 18.62 -24.44
N GLN A 50 -4.55 17.61 -24.70
CA GLN A 50 -5.80 17.77 -25.44
C GLN A 50 -5.59 18.49 -26.79
N ASN A 51 -4.62 18.02 -27.57
CA ASN A 51 -4.21 18.61 -28.85
C ASN A 51 -3.84 20.10 -28.72
N GLY A 52 -3.07 20.44 -27.68
CA GLY A 52 -2.55 21.80 -27.45
C GLY A 52 -3.46 22.74 -26.67
N ARG A 53 -4.66 22.32 -26.26
CA ARG A 53 -5.55 23.13 -25.41
C ARG A 53 -5.03 23.30 -23.98
N LYS A 54 -4.25 22.34 -23.48
CA LYS A 54 -3.62 22.35 -22.16
C LYS A 54 -2.12 22.06 -22.25
N PRO A 55 -1.31 23.01 -22.76
CA PRO A 55 0.11 22.77 -23.04
C PRO A 55 0.98 22.65 -21.79
N ARG A 56 0.46 23.04 -20.61
CA ARG A 56 1.13 22.93 -19.31
C ARG A 56 0.57 21.79 -18.45
N GLU A 57 -0.13 20.84 -19.07
CA GLU A 57 -0.56 19.64 -18.36
C GLU A 57 0.69 18.90 -17.81
N PRO A 58 0.75 18.55 -16.51
CA PRO A 58 1.98 18.06 -15.88
C PRO A 58 2.58 16.79 -16.51
N LEU A 59 1.76 15.85 -16.98
CA LEU A 59 2.21 14.60 -17.60
C LEU A 59 2.71 14.86 -19.03
N ALA A 60 2.10 15.77 -19.77
CA ALA A 60 2.61 16.21 -21.06
C ALA A 60 3.99 16.88 -20.93
N LEU A 61 4.22 17.66 -19.88
CA LEU A 61 5.54 18.24 -19.60
C LEU A 61 6.59 17.16 -19.29
N MET A 62 6.23 16.15 -18.50
CA MET A 62 7.07 14.98 -18.22
C MET A 62 7.42 14.22 -19.50
N LEU A 63 6.44 13.89 -20.33
CA LEU A 63 6.64 13.20 -21.62
C LEU A 63 7.54 14.01 -22.56
N ARG A 64 7.40 15.35 -22.56
CA ARG A 64 8.29 16.24 -23.32
C ARG A 64 9.73 16.21 -22.83
N GLU A 65 9.93 16.13 -21.51
CA GLU A 65 11.27 15.96 -20.92
C GLU A 65 11.89 14.61 -21.30
N TRP A 66 11.10 13.53 -21.26
CA TRP A 66 11.56 12.21 -21.70
C TRP A 66 11.92 12.22 -23.18
N ARG A 67 11.05 12.79 -24.03
CA ARG A 67 11.27 12.95 -25.47
C ARG A 67 12.55 13.72 -25.76
N ALA A 68 12.79 14.84 -25.06
CA ALA A 68 14.00 15.62 -25.21
C ALA A 68 15.24 14.79 -24.85
N GLY A 69 15.19 14.01 -23.76
CA GLY A 69 16.30 13.14 -23.39
C GLY A 69 16.59 12.04 -24.41
N VAL A 70 15.55 11.39 -24.93
CA VAL A 70 15.70 10.35 -25.97
C VAL A 70 16.18 10.94 -27.29
N ALA A 71 15.70 12.12 -27.67
CA ALA A 71 16.17 12.84 -28.87
C ALA A 71 17.65 13.25 -28.79
N GLU A 72 18.18 13.45 -27.58
CA GLU A 72 19.60 13.68 -27.32
C GLU A 72 20.44 12.37 -27.30
N GLY A 73 19.83 11.23 -27.61
CA GLY A 73 20.50 9.92 -27.63
C GLY A 73 20.58 9.22 -26.28
N ARG A 74 19.88 9.71 -25.25
CA ARG A 74 19.80 9.00 -23.96
C ARG A 74 18.82 7.82 -24.07
N PRO A 75 19.12 6.65 -23.46
CA PRO A 75 18.15 5.57 -23.39
C PRO A 75 16.87 6.02 -22.66
N LEU A 76 15.72 5.51 -23.10
CA LEU A 76 14.41 5.70 -22.49
C LEU A 76 14.43 5.31 -21.00
N SER A 77 15.10 4.21 -20.64
CA SER A 77 15.28 3.81 -19.23
C SER A 77 15.90 4.93 -18.38
N VAL A 78 16.90 5.64 -18.93
CA VAL A 78 17.56 6.75 -18.25
C VAL A 78 16.64 7.97 -18.17
N ALA A 79 15.88 8.26 -19.23
CA ALA A 79 14.90 9.34 -19.25
C ALA A 79 13.76 9.15 -18.22
N MET A 80 13.34 7.90 -18.01
CA MET A 80 12.30 7.52 -17.05
C MET A 80 12.81 7.36 -15.62
N ARG A 81 14.13 7.49 -15.40
CA ARG A 81 14.74 7.31 -14.08
C ARG A 81 14.09 8.22 -13.05
N GLY A 82 13.77 7.62 -11.90
CA GLY A 82 13.09 8.31 -10.81
C GLY A 82 11.57 8.39 -11.00
N TRP A 83 11.01 8.20 -12.20
CA TRP A 83 9.57 8.12 -12.43
C TRP A 83 9.02 6.72 -12.24
N VAL A 84 9.71 5.73 -12.81
CA VAL A 84 9.39 4.30 -12.67
C VAL A 84 10.08 3.66 -11.47
N THR A 85 9.63 2.46 -11.09
CA THR A 85 10.34 1.67 -10.08
C THR A 85 11.69 1.21 -10.63
N LYS A 86 12.63 0.90 -9.73
CA LYS A 86 13.96 0.49 -10.16
C LYS A 86 13.92 -0.81 -10.99
N ALA A 87 13.03 -1.74 -10.65
CA ALA A 87 12.79 -2.96 -11.42
C ALA A 87 12.39 -2.64 -12.87
N GLU A 88 11.40 -1.77 -13.05
CA GLU A 88 10.91 -1.36 -14.38
C GLU A 88 12.00 -0.65 -15.20
N GLU A 89 12.77 0.28 -14.59
CA GLU A 89 13.88 0.97 -15.26
C GLU A 89 14.86 -0.03 -15.91
N LEU A 90 15.15 -1.14 -15.22
CA LEU A 90 16.14 -2.13 -15.66
C LEU A 90 15.59 -3.09 -16.69
N ILE A 91 14.34 -3.51 -16.53
CA ILE A 91 13.67 -4.35 -17.52
C ILE A 91 13.72 -3.60 -18.86
N ILE A 92 13.35 -2.31 -18.85
CA ILE A 92 13.45 -1.44 -20.03
C ILE A 92 14.90 -1.33 -20.51
N ALA A 93 15.86 -1.01 -19.63
CA ALA A 93 17.27 -0.88 -20.01
C ALA A 93 17.85 -2.15 -20.66
N ALA A 94 17.52 -3.33 -20.14
CA ALA A 94 17.95 -4.61 -20.69
C ALA A 94 17.32 -4.89 -22.06
N GLY A 95 16.09 -4.42 -22.29
CA GLY A 95 15.47 -4.42 -23.61
C GLY A 95 16.19 -3.52 -24.60
N GLU A 96 16.56 -2.31 -24.18
CA GLU A 96 17.30 -1.36 -25.01
C GLU A 96 18.67 -1.92 -25.43
N GLU A 97 19.42 -2.51 -24.50
CA GLU A 97 20.72 -3.14 -24.80
C GLU A 97 20.61 -4.31 -25.78
N LYS A 98 19.49 -5.05 -25.75
CA LYS A 98 19.22 -6.21 -26.60
C LYS A 98 18.45 -5.88 -27.88
N ASN A 99 18.20 -4.60 -28.18
CA ASN A 99 17.30 -4.15 -29.25
C ASN A 99 15.92 -4.83 -29.23
N ASN A 100 15.42 -5.10 -28.03
CA ASN A 100 14.15 -5.78 -27.76
C ASN A 100 13.28 -4.95 -26.82
N LEU A 101 13.17 -3.65 -27.11
CA LEU A 101 12.45 -2.69 -26.27
C LEU A 101 10.97 -3.03 -26.11
N VAL A 102 10.33 -3.52 -27.17
CA VAL A 102 8.91 -3.94 -27.17
C VAL A 102 8.64 -4.98 -26.07
N ASN A 103 9.37 -6.09 -26.06
CA ASN A 103 9.15 -7.13 -25.05
C ASN A 103 9.50 -6.63 -23.64
N ALA A 104 10.53 -5.79 -23.52
CA ALA A 104 10.87 -5.20 -22.23
C ALA A 104 9.81 -4.22 -21.69
N LEU A 105 9.14 -3.45 -22.55
CA LEU A 105 8.02 -2.60 -22.15
C LEU A 105 6.83 -3.46 -21.69
N SER A 106 6.58 -4.59 -22.37
CA SER A 106 5.59 -5.59 -21.94
C SER A 106 5.92 -6.18 -20.57
N ASP A 107 7.17 -6.60 -20.34
CA ASP A 107 7.63 -7.12 -19.05
C ASP A 107 7.54 -6.04 -17.93
N ALA A 108 7.84 -4.78 -18.26
CA ALA A 108 7.72 -3.66 -17.32
C ALA A 108 6.25 -3.32 -17.01
N LEU A 109 5.34 -3.53 -17.97
CA LEU A 109 3.89 -3.43 -17.76
C LEU A 109 3.38 -4.51 -16.82
N ASP A 110 3.85 -5.75 -16.96
CA ASP A 110 3.53 -6.84 -16.05
C ASP A 110 4.03 -6.55 -14.63
N ALA A 111 5.25 -6.04 -14.48
CA ALA A 111 5.77 -5.59 -13.20
C ALA A 111 4.96 -4.42 -12.61
N THR A 112 4.51 -3.48 -13.44
CA THR A 112 3.65 -2.37 -13.04
C THR A 112 2.28 -2.87 -12.58
N LYS A 113 1.69 -3.82 -13.31
CA LYS A 113 0.42 -4.45 -12.99
C LYS A 113 0.51 -5.22 -11.68
N ALA A 114 1.54 -6.02 -11.47
CA ALA A 114 1.76 -6.74 -10.22
C ALA A 114 1.85 -5.79 -9.01
N ASN A 115 2.60 -4.69 -9.13
CA ASN A 115 2.67 -3.67 -8.08
C ASN A 115 1.32 -2.98 -7.83
N ALA A 116 0.56 -2.70 -8.90
CA ALA A 116 -0.78 -2.11 -8.80
C ALA A 116 -1.78 -3.06 -8.16
N ASP A 117 -1.76 -4.34 -8.50
CA ASP A 117 -2.65 -5.38 -7.96
C ASP A 117 -2.39 -5.58 -6.46
N ILE A 118 -1.13 -5.58 -6.03
CA ILE A 118 -0.75 -5.63 -4.61
C ILE A 118 -1.30 -4.41 -3.87
N ARG A 119 -1.02 -3.20 -4.39
CA ARG A 119 -1.48 -1.96 -3.75
C ARG A 119 -3.00 -1.86 -3.74
N GLY A 120 -3.66 -2.24 -4.83
CA GLY A 120 -5.11 -2.23 -4.97
C GLY A 120 -5.79 -3.24 -4.05
N ALA A 121 -5.24 -4.45 -3.93
CA ALA A 121 -5.74 -5.44 -2.98
C ALA A 121 -5.65 -4.95 -1.53
N ILE A 122 -4.61 -4.18 -1.20
CA ILE A 122 -4.41 -3.63 0.14
C ILE A 122 -5.27 -2.39 0.40
N LEU A 123 -5.24 -1.40 -0.48
CA LEU A 123 -6.00 -0.16 -0.31
C LEU A 123 -7.50 -0.42 -0.44
N GLY A 124 -7.91 -1.20 -1.44
CA GLY A 124 -9.31 -1.53 -1.66
C GLY A 124 -9.93 -2.35 -0.52
N SER A 125 -9.14 -3.16 0.18
CA SER A 125 -9.64 -3.94 1.32
C SER A 125 -9.79 -3.14 2.62
N LEU A 126 -9.15 -1.97 2.73
CA LEU A 126 -9.25 -1.06 3.88
C LEU A 126 -10.44 -0.09 3.80
N THR A 127 -10.92 0.21 2.59
CA THR A 127 -12.04 1.16 2.39
C THR A 127 -13.30 0.73 3.14
N TYR A 128 -13.67 -0.54 3.04
CA TYR A 128 -14.90 -1.04 3.67
C TYR A 128 -14.83 -1.05 5.22
N PRO A 129 -13.76 -1.56 5.87
CA PRO A 129 -13.53 -1.38 7.30
C PRO A 129 -13.65 0.07 7.78
N ALA A 130 -13.09 1.03 7.03
CA ALA A 130 -13.16 2.44 7.41
C ALA A 130 -14.60 2.96 7.41
N VAL A 131 -15.42 2.56 6.43
CA VAL A 131 -16.86 2.88 6.39
C VAL A 131 -17.60 2.27 7.57
N LEU A 132 -17.34 0.99 7.91
CA LEU A 132 -17.98 0.35 9.07
C LEU A 132 -17.62 1.05 10.38
N VAL A 133 -16.37 1.44 10.57
CA VAL A 133 -15.94 2.21 11.76
C VAL A 133 -16.64 3.58 11.80
N LEU A 134 -16.77 4.26 10.66
CA LEU A 134 -17.51 5.53 10.59
C LEU A 134 -18.98 5.35 10.94
N VAL A 135 -19.64 4.32 10.43
CA VAL A 135 -21.05 3.99 10.76
C VAL A 135 -21.18 3.69 12.25
N LEU A 136 -20.28 2.90 12.82
CA LEU A 136 -20.26 2.58 14.24
C LEU A 136 -20.16 3.86 15.10
N LEU A 137 -19.21 4.74 14.76
CA LEU A 137 -19.05 6.02 15.45
C LEU A 137 -20.26 6.93 15.29
N ALA A 138 -20.88 6.97 14.11
CA ALA A 138 -22.06 7.78 13.85
C ALA A 138 -23.27 7.29 14.67
N VAL A 139 -23.47 5.96 14.78
CA VAL A 139 -24.53 5.37 15.60
C VAL A 139 -24.32 5.68 17.08
N LEU A 140 -23.09 5.52 17.58
CA LEU A 140 -22.76 5.84 18.97
C LEU A 140 -22.92 7.34 19.27
N TYR A 141 -22.49 8.21 18.35
CA TYR A 141 -22.64 9.65 18.48
C TYR A 141 -24.13 10.06 18.50
N GLY A 142 -24.94 9.58 17.56
CA GLY A 142 -26.38 9.87 17.53
C GLY A 142 -27.11 9.34 18.77
N PHE A 143 -26.73 8.15 19.26
CA PHE A 143 -27.26 7.65 20.53
C PHE A 143 -26.92 8.59 21.70
N SER A 144 -25.66 9.06 21.77
CA SER A 144 -25.19 9.95 22.82
C SER A 144 -25.84 11.34 22.78
N THR A 145 -26.03 11.93 21.60
CA THR A 145 -26.50 13.33 21.49
C THR A 145 -28.01 13.48 21.40
N GLU A 146 -28.71 12.48 20.87
CA GLU A 146 -30.17 12.55 20.69
C GLU A 146 -30.91 11.67 21.70
N MET A 147 -30.53 10.38 21.79
CA MET A 147 -31.30 9.43 22.59
C MET A 147 -31.08 9.63 24.08
N VAL A 148 -29.83 9.70 24.54
CA VAL A 148 -29.54 9.84 25.98
C VAL A 148 -30.19 11.08 26.61
N PRO A 149 -30.09 12.30 26.03
CA PRO A 149 -30.73 13.49 26.59
C PRO A 149 -32.25 13.37 26.63
N THR A 150 -32.87 12.75 25.61
CA THR A 150 -34.32 12.55 25.56
C THR A 150 -34.82 11.71 26.74
N PHE A 151 -34.12 10.63 27.08
CA PHE A 151 -34.48 9.80 28.24
C PHE A 151 -34.09 10.46 29.57
N ALA A 152 -32.97 11.18 29.61
CA ALA A 152 -32.53 11.90 30.82
C ALA A 152 -33.49 13.03 31.21
N ALA A 153 -34.23 13.59 30.24
CA ALA A 153 -35.29 14.57 30.50
C ALA A 153 -36.54 13.95 31.14
N VAL A 154 -36.74 12.63 31.03
CA VAL A 154 -37.89 11.91 31.57
C VAL A 154 -37.58 11.28 32.92
N MET A 155 -36.35 10.77 33.10
CA MET A 155 -35.92 10.08 34.31
C MET A 155 -34.48 10.45 34.62
N ASP A 156 -34.21 10.81 35.88
CA ASP A 156 -32.87 11.17 36.34
C ASP A 156 -31.88 10.04 36.02
N PRO A 157 -30.77 10.32 35.30
CA PRO A 157 -29.74 9.34 34.97
C PRO A 157 -29.13 8.60 36.17
N SER A 158 -29.20 9.15 37.38
CA SER A 158 -28.72 8.50 38.61
C SER A 158 -29.52 7.26 39.00
N LEU A 159 -30.77 7.14 38.53
CA LEU A 159 -31.64 5.98 38.75
C LEU A 159 -31.43 4.88 37.69
N TRP A 160 -30.64 5.16 36.66
CA TRP A 160 -30.40 4.20 35.60
C TRP A 160 -29.52 3.07 36.12
N THR A 161 -29.89 1.82 35.83
CA THR A 161 -29.12 0.63 36.21
C THR A 161 -28.90 -0.29 35.01
N GLY A 162 -27.89 -1.16 35.05
CA GLY A 162 -27.61 -2.11 33.98
C GLY A 162 -27.01 -1.49 32.71
N LEU A 163 -27.56 -1.85 31.54
CA LEU A 163 -27.09 -1.36 30.24
C LEU A 163 -27.27 0.17 30.08
N PRO A 164 -28.41 0.77 30.49
CA PRO A 164 -28.59 2.22 30.51
C PRO A 164 -27.48 3.00 31.23
N ALA A 165 -27.08 2.58 32.43
CA ALA A 165 -26.00 3.25 33.18
C ALA A 165 -24.65 3.14 32.48
N THR A 166 -24.35 1.94 31.93
CA THR A 166 -23.12 1.68 31.18
C THR A 166 -23.06 2.54 29.92
N MET A 167 -24.16 2.59 29.17
CA MET A 167 -24.29 3.38 27.95
C MET A 167 -24.29 4.88 28.21
N TYR A 168 -24.84 5.36 29.34
CA TYR A 168 -24.74 6.75 29.77
C TYR A 168 -23.28 7.16 30.00
N THR A 169 -22.51 6.31 30.67
CA THR A 169 -21.08 6.55 30.91
C THR A 169 -20.28 6.57 29.60
N VAL A 170 -20.54 5.62 28.70
CA VAL A 170 -19.92 5.59 27.37
C VAL A 170 -20.31 6.83 26.55
N SER A 171 -21.55 7.28 26.64
CA SER A 171 -22.07 8.45 25.94
C SER A 171 -21.38 9.73 26.42
N GLY A 172 -21.26 9.94 27.73
CA GLY A 172 -20.52 11.09 28.27
C GLY A 172 -19.05 11.12 27.81
N PHE A 173 -18.41 9.95 27.65
CA PHE A 173 -17.08 9.87 27.07
C PHE A 173 -17.05 10.21 25.57
N VAL A 174 -18.02 9.72 24.79
CA VAL A 174 -18.14 10.04 23.36
C VAL A 174 -18.38 11.54 23.18
N GLU A 175 -19.34 12.14 23.87
CA GLU A 175 -19.63 13.57 23.73
C GLU A 175 -18.42 14.45 24.08
N SER A 176 -17.73 14.15 25.18
CA SER A 176 -16.62 14.97 25.68
C SER A 176 -15.31 14.74 24.91
N TYR A 177 -15.07 13.52 24.42
CA TYR A 177 -13.77 13.11 23.90
C TYR A 177 -13.79 12.57 22.47
N LEU A 178 -14.90 12.58 21.73
CA LEU A 178 -14.93 12.06 20.36
C LEU A 178 -13.91 12.76 19.46
N PHE A 179 -13.85 14.09 19.46
CA PHE A 179 -12.89 14.83 18.63
C PHE A 179 -11.45 14.62 19.08
N LEU A 180 -11.21 14.52 20.39
CA LEU A 180 -9.89 14.20 20.93
C LEU A 180 -9.47 12.77 20.53
N GLY A 181 -10.39 11.80 20.63
CA GLY A 181 -10.19 10.41 20.25
C GLY A 181 -9.95 10.25 18.75
N LEU A 182 -10.71 10.94 17.91
CA LEU A 182 -10.47 11.01 16.47
C LEU A 182 -9.12 11.66 16.17
N GLY A 183 -8.75 12.72 16.89
CA GLY A 183 -7.43 13.35 16.80
C GLY A 183 -6.30 12.39 17.16
N ILE A 184 -6.46 11.61 18.23
CA ILE A 184 -5.49 10.59 18.67
C ILE A 184 -5.39 9.46 17.63
N ILE A 185 -6.51 8.96 17.11
CA ILE A 185 -6.53 7.93 16.07
C ILE A 185 -5.86 8.46 14.79
N ALA A 186 -6.18 9.69 14.36
CA ALA A 186 -5.55 10.31 13.22
C ALA A 186 -4.04 10.52 13.42
N ALA A 187 -3.62 11.00 14.59
CA ALA A 187 -2.22 11.16 14.96
C ALA A 187 -1.50 9.80 15.01
N PHE A 188 -2.14 8.76 15.53
CA PHE A 188 -1.62 7.40 15.56
C PHE A 188 -1.45 6.84 14.15
N LEU A 189 -2.46 6.96 13.28
CA LEU A 189 -2.38 6.52 11.90
C LEU A 189 -1.30 7.30 11.13
N ALA A 190 -1.18 8.61 11.34
CA ALA A 190 -0.13 9.43 10.77
C ALA A 190 1.26 9.01 11.26
N ALA A 191 1.43 8.77 12.56
CA ALA A 191 2.67 8.28 13.14
C ALA A 191 3.04 6.91 12.57
N VAL A 192 2.09 5.99 12.45
CA VAL A 192 2.29 4.68 11.83
C VAL A 192 2.71 4.84 10.36
N PHE A 193 2.02 5.67 9.58
CA PHE A 193 2.38 5.95 8.19
C PHE A 193 3.81 6.53 8.04
N LEU A 194 4.17 7.50 8.88
CA LEU A 194 5.50 8.13 8.88
C LEU A 194 6.62 7.17 9.30
N THR A 195 6.31 6.22 10.19
CA THR A 195 7.26 5.24 10.71
C THR A 195 7.36 3.98 9.86
N MET A 196 6.37 3.65 9.01
CA MET A 196 6.38 2.44 8.17
C MET A 196 7.70 2.29 7.38
N SER A 197 8.18 3.36 6.75
CA SER A 197 9.38 3.36 5.92
C SER A 197 10.68 3.60 6.68
N ARG A 198 10.60 4.15 7.90
CA ARG A 198 11.77 4.62 8.67
C ARG A 198 12.11 3.71 9.86
N PHE A 199 11.12 3.04 10.43
CA PHE A 199 11.28 2.24 11.64
C PHE A 199 12.08 0.96 11.36
N ARG A 200 13.13 0.75 12.16
CA ARG A 200 14.16 -0.28 11.99
C ARG A 200 14.52 -0.91 13.34
N GLY A 201 15.27 -2.00 13.32
CA GLY A 201 15.81 -2.66 14.51
C GLY A 201 14.96 -3.79 15.07
N SER A 202 15.33 -4.29 16.25
CA SER A 202 14.68 -5.43 16.91
C SER A 202 13.21 -5.16 17.25
N ALA A 203 12.90 -3.94 17.70
CA ALA A 203 11.53 -3.51 18.02
C ALA A 203 10.61 -3.56 16.79
N ARG A 204 11.15 -3.29 15.59
CA ARG A 204 10.40 -3.43 14.34
C ARG A 204 9.94 -4.87 14.11
N ARG A 205 10.76 -5.87 14.47
CA ARG A 205 10.41 -7.29 14.28
C ARG A 205 9.22 -7.73 15.13
N ALA A 206 9.04 -7.15 16.33
CA ALA A 206 7.91 -7.46 17.19
C ALA A 206 6.58 -6.97 16.58
N VAL A 207 6.57 -5.76 16.03
CA VAL A 207 5.34 -5.16 15.47
C VAL A 207 5.01 -5.63 14.04
N GLU A 208 5.96 -6.26 13.34
CA GLU A 208 5.76 -6.77 11.98
C GLU A 208 4.75 -7.90 11.86
N LYS A 209 4.33 -8.50 12.97
CA LYS A 209 3.24 -9.50 12.99
C LYS A 209 1.86 -8.86 12.92
N LEU A 210 1.75 -7.57 13.22
CA LEU A 210 0.48 -6.85 13.33
C LEU A 210 0.25 -5.92 12.12
N PRO A 211 -0.99 -5.78 11.63
CA PRO A 211 -1.35 -4.70 10.73
C PRO A 211 -1.08 -3.33 11.39
N PRO A 212 -0.66 -2.31 10.62
CA PRO A 212 -0.40 -2.32 9.17
C PRO A 212 1.05 -2.72 8.79
N TYR A 213 1.92 -2.99 9.76
CA TYR A 213 3.34 -3.26 9.49
C TYR A 213 3.59 -4.57 8.74
N ASN A 214 2.79 -5.61 9.01
CA ASN A 214 2.77 -6.85 8.22
C ASN A 214 2.46 -6.57 6.74
N ILE A 215 1.45 -5.73 6.48
CA ILE A 215 1.02 -5.37 5.14
C ILE A 215 2.15 -4.62 4.42
N TYR A 216 2.77 -3.65 5.09
CA TYR A 216 3.92 -2.93 4.54
C TYR A 216 5.08 -3.87 4.21
N LYS A 217 5.40 -4.81 5.11
CA LYS A 217 6.43 -5.83 4.90
C LYS A 217 6.15 -6.66 3.64
N SER A 218 4.91 -7.09 3.46
CA SER A 218 4.50 -7.88 2.29
C SER A 218 4.60 -7.11 0.97
N ILE A 219 4.20 -5.82 0.95
CA ILE A 219 4.40 -4.94 -0.22
C ILE A 219 5.88 -4.80 -0.55
N GLN A 220 6.69 -4.45 0.46
CA GLN A 220 8.12 -4.27 0.28
C GLN A 220 8.79 -5.58 -0.15
N GLY A 221 8.35 -6.71 0.38
CA GLY A 221 8.82 -8.05 0.04
C GLY A 221 8.56 -8.40 -1.42
N ALA A 222 7.36 -8.12 -1.92
CA ALA A 222 7.00 -8.34 -3.31
C ALA A 222 7.80 -7.43 -4.26
N SER A 223 7.87 -6.12 -3.96
CA SER A 223 8.67 -5.19 -4.76
C SER A 223 10.17 -5.54 -4.74
N PHE A 224 10.67 -6.05 -3.62
CA PHE A 224 12.04 -6.56 -3.50
C PHE A 224 12.26 -7.78 -4.40
N LEU A 225 11.40 -8.80 -4.35
CA LEU A 225 11.52 -10.00 -5.18
C LEU A 225 11.40 -9.67 -6.67
N LEU A 226 10.47 -8.80 -7.07
CA LEU A 226 10.35 -8.30 -8.45
C LEU A 226 11.64 -7.63 -8.90
N SER A 227 12.23 -6.79 -8.05
CA SER A 227 13.49 -6.12 -8.36
C SER A 227 14.62 -7.13 -8.54
N VAL A 228 14.80 -8.05 -7.58
CA VAL A 228 15.86 -9.08 -7.65
C VAL A 228 15.65 -9.99 -8.87
N SER A 229 14.42 -10.45 -9.13
CA SER A 229 14.08 -11.26 -10.31
C SER A 229 14.42 -10.54 -11.61
N GLY A 230 14.05 -9.26 -11.72
CA GLY A 230 14.38 -8.42 -12.89
C GLY A 230 15.89 -8.27 -13.08
N TYR A 231 16.63 -7.95 -12.00
CA TYR A 231 18.09 -7.87 -12.06
C TYR A 231 18.73 -9.18 -12.53
N VAL A 232 18.32 -10.31 -11.94
CA VAL A 232 18.88 -11.63 -12.25
C VAL A 232 18.55 -12.05 -13.69
N SER A 233 17.33 -11.78 -14.15
CA SER A 233 16.90 -12.06 -15.53
C SER A 233 17.66 -11.22 -16.56
N SER A 234 18.10 -10.02 -16.18
CA SER A 234 18.98 -9.17 -16.99
C SER A 234 20.47 -9.56 -16.89
N GLY A 235 20.81 -10.67 -16.23
CA GLY A 235 22.20 -11.15 -16.09
C GLY A 235 23.01 -10.45 -15.00
N ILE A 236 22.38 -9.61 -14.16
CA ILE A 236 23.05 -8.94 -13.05
C ILE A 236 23.13 -9.91 -11.87
N SER A 237 24.31 -10.05 -11.26
CA SER A 237 24.48 -10.91 -10.08
C SER A 237 23.59 -10.45 -8.92
N VAL A 238 23.14 -11.40 -8.10
CA VAL A 238 22.26 -11.12 -6.94
C VAL A 238 22.88 -10.09 -5.99
N GLU A 239 24.18 -10.19 -5.72
CA GLU A 239 24.86 -9.24 -4.83
C GLU A 239 24.81 -7.79 -5.39
N ASN A 240 25.05 -7.62 -6.69
CA ASN A 240 24.97 -6.32 -7.35
C ASN A 240 23.51 -5.80 -7.38
N ALA A 241 22.54 -6.70 -7.55
CA ALA A 241 21.12 -6.38 -7.42
C ALA A 241 20.82 -5.79 -6.03
N LEU A 242 21.25 -6.47 -4.96
CA LEU A 242 21.04 -6.01 -3.58
C LEU A 242 21.70 -4.66 -3.30
N ARG A 243 22.93 -4.44 -3.77
CA ARG A 243 23.64 -3.15 -3.61
C ARG A 243 22.89 -2.01 -4.30
N ARG A 244 22.34 -2.25 -5.49
CA ARG A 244 21.56 -1.26 -6.24
C ARG A 244 20.20 -0.99 -5.57
N ILE A 245 19.54 -2.01 -5.03
CA ILE A 245 18.31 -1.84 -4.24
C ILE A 245 18.63 -1.00 -2.98
N SER A 246 19.71 -1.33 -2.26
CA SER A 246 20.12 -0.63 -1.03
C SER A 246 20.41 0.85 -1.27
N ALA A 247 21.04 1.21 -2.39
CA ALA A 247 21.47 2.58 -2.69
C ALA A 247 20.34 3.62 -2.55
N ASN A 248 19.15 3.32 -3.07
CA ASN A 248 17.98 4.21 -3.02
C ASN A 248 16.86 3.68 -2.10
N ALA A 249 17.19 2.75 -1.20
CA ALA A 249 16.21 2.15 -0.30
C ALA A 249 15.81 3.10 0.83
N THR A 250 14.55 2.95 1.27
CA THR A 250 14.07 3.49 2.55
C THR A 250 14.90 2.89 3.70
N PRO A 251 14.99 3.55 4.88
CA PRO A 251 15.73 2.99 6.02
C PRO A 251 15.31 1.55 6.37
N TYR A 252 14.02 1.23 6.26
CA TYR A 252 13.47 -0.11 6.44
C TYR A 252 14.09 -1.15 5.48
N MET A 253 14.08 -0.84 4.18
CA MET A 253 14.55 -1.75 3.15
C MET A 253 16.09 -1.86 3.19
N ARG A 254 16.77 -0.75 3.44
CA ARG A 254 18.22 -0.67 3.55
C ARG A 254 18.77 -1.59 4.65
N GLU A 255 18.15 -1.58 5.83
CA GLU A 255 18.50 -2.49 6.93
C GLU A 255 18.52 -3.95 6.48
N ARG A 256 17.47 -4.37 5.76
CA ARG A 256 17.31 -5.75 5.28
C ARG A 256 18.31 -6.08 4.18
N THR A 257 18.43 -5.23 3.16
CA THR A 257 19.37 -5.47 2.06
C THR A 257 20.82 -5.48 2.53
N ASP A 258 21.20 -4.59 3.44
CA ASP A 258 22.57 -4.54 3.97
C ASP A 258 22.86 -5.78 4.82
N ALA A 259 21.87 -6.28 5.56
CA ALA A 259 22.00 -7.53 6.30
C ALA A 259 22.18 -8.75 5.36
N LEU A 260 21.43 -8.78 4.25
CA LEU A 260 21.60 -9.81 3.21
C LEU A 260 22.98 -9.74 2.56
N ILE A 261 23.44 -8.55 2.15
CA ILE A 261 24.76 -8.34 1.54
C ILE A 261 25.86 -8.84 2.48
N ARG A 262 25.79 -8.51 3.78
CA ARG A 262 26.79 -8.99 4.75
C ARG A 262 26.85 -10.52 4.83
N LYS A 263 25.70 -11.20 4.81
CA LYS A 263 25.63 -12.67 4.85
C LYS A 263 26.11 -13.31 3.55
N MET A 264 25.77 -12.72 2.40
CA MET A 264 26.24 -13.19 1.10
C MET A 264 27.75 -13.01 0.92
N ASN A 265 28.32 -11.89 1.41
CA ASN A 265 29.77 -11.69 1.42
C ASN A 265 30.50 -12.72 2.29
N ALA A 266 29.80 -13.36 3.24
CA ALA A 266 30.31 -14.47 4.04
C ALA A 266 30.10 -15.85 3.37
N GLY A 267 29.75 -15.89 2.08
CA GLY A 267 29.60 -17.11 1.28
C GLY A 267 28.22 -17.78 1.36
N ARG A 268 27.22 -17.14 1.96
CA ARG A 268 25.86 -17.68 2.04
C ARG A 268 25.10 -17.45 0.73
N SER A 269 24.24 -18.40 0.34
CA SER A 269 23.28 -18.20 -0.75
C SER A 269 22.27 -17.10 -0.38
N LEU A 270 21.52 -16.58 -1.35
CA LEU A 270 20.48 -15.57 -1.09
C LEU A 270 19.42 -16.10 -0.11
N GLY A 271 18.98 -17.35 -0.29
CA GLY A 271 17.97 -17.97 0.56
C GLY A 271 18.47 -18.18 1.99
N ASP A 272 19.70 -18.69 2.15
CA ASP A 272 20.34 -18.86 3.46
C ASP A 272 20.53 -17.52 4.16
N ALA A 273 20.99 -16.51 3.42
CA ALA A 273 21.15 -15.15 3.95
C ALA A 273 19.82 -14.60 4.48
N MET A 274 18.71 -14.82 3.78
CA MET A 274 17.38 -14.40 4.25
C MET A 274 16.98 -15.07 5.56
N LEU A 275 17.23 -16.38 5.70
CA LEU A 275 16.93 -17.13 6.91
C LEU A 275 17.81 -16.67 8.09
N ASP A 276 19.11 -16.50 7.87
CA ASP A 276 20.10 -16.16 8.89
C ASP A 276 19.93 -14.75 9.50
N THR A 277 19.32 -13.82 8.76
CA THR A 277 19.12 -12.45 9.28
C THR A 277 18.04 -12.38 10.35
N GLY A 278 17.14 -13.36 10.41
CA GLY A 278 16.02 -13.37 11.36
C GLY A 278 15.00 -12.24 11.14
N HIS A 279 15.03 -11.54 10.00
CA HIS A 279 14.01 -10.55 9.64
C HIS A 279 12.72 -11.18 9.12
N ALA A 280 12.76 -12.48 8.78
CA ALA A 280 11.67 -13.20 8.13
C ALA A 280 11.13 -12.47 6.89
N PHE A 281 12.02 -11.85 6.11
CA PHE A 281 11.68 -10.99 4.97
C PHE A 281 12.24 -11.60 3.67
N PRO A 282 11.47 -11.62 2.56
CA PRO A 282 10.03 -11.30 2.43
C PRO A 282 9.13 -12.23 3.25
N SER A 283 9.47 -13.52 3.28
CA SER A 283 8.92 -14.54 4.16
C SER A 283 9.91 -15.69 4.30
N ASN A 284 9.83 -16.44 5.41
CA ASN A 284 10.68 -17.62 5.59
C ASN A 284 10.42 -18.69 4.52
N LYS A 285 9.15 -18.85 4.09
CA LYS A 285 8.76 -19.78 3.03
C LYS A 285 9.51 -19.50 1.73
N ILE A 286 9.55 -18.24 1.29
CA ILE A 286 10.29 -17.86 0.08
C ILE A 286 11.79 -18.00 0.25
N ALA A 287 12.33 -17.64 1.41
CA ALA A 287 13.75 -17.81 1.70
C ALA A 287 14.18 -19.29 1.60
N SER A 288 13.40 -20.21 2.17
CA SER A 288 13.64 -21.66 2.07
C SER A 288 13.54 -22.14 0.61
N LEU A 289 12.53 -21.71 -0.14
CA LEU A 289 12.40 -22.08 -1.56
C LEU A 289 13.59 -21.56 -2.37
N LEU A 290 14.00 -20.30 -2.18
CA LEU A 290 15.17 -19.74 -2.86
C LEU A 290 16.46 -20.49 -2.55
N THR A 291 16.60 -21.01 -1.33
CA THR A 291 17.74 -21.86 -0.95
C THR A 291 17.77 -23.11 -1.83
N VAL A 292 16.65 -23.83 -1.91
CA VAL A 292 16.51 -25.03 -2.76
C VAL A 292 16.79 -24.70 -4.24
N TYR A 293 16.21 -23.62 -4.78
CA TYR A 293 16.38 -23.29 -6.20
C TYR A 293 17.76 -22.73 -6.55
N SER A 294 18.53 -22.21 -5.58
CA SER A 294 19.86 -21.64 -5.82
C SER A 294 20.89 -22.67 -6.27
N GLU A 295 20.65 -23.95 -6.00
CA GLU A 295 21.50 -25.06 -6.41
C GLU A 295 21.26 -25.50 -7.88
N HIS A 296 20.21 -24.99 -8.53
CA HIS A 296 19.82 -25.38 -9.89
C HIS A 296 20.31 -24.40 -10.97
N LYS A 297 20.65 -24.93 -12.16
CA LYS A 297 21.16 -24.17 -13.31
C LYS A 297 20.23 -23.06 -13.85
N ASN A 298 18.94 -23.07 -13.50
CA ASN A 298 17.94 -22.11 -14.00
C ASN A 298 17.40 -21.18 -12.90
N PHE A 299 18.27 -20.71 -12.02
CA PHE A 299 17.90 -19.82 -10.90
C PHE A 299 17.08 -18.59 -11.34
N GLY A 300 17.42 -17.99 -12.49
CA GLY A 300 16.70 -16.83 -13.05
C GLY A 300 15.22 -17.10 -13.36
N ALA A 301 14.90 -18.19 -14.06
CA ALA A 301 13.50 -18.54 -14.32
C ALA A 301 12.77 -18.97 -13.04
N ASN A 302 13.47 -19.62 -12.11
CA ASN A 302 12.90 -20.07 -10.85
C ASN A 302 12.54 -18.90 -9.92
N ILE A 303 13.39 -17.87 -9.82
CA ILE A 303 13.10 -16.69 -9.00
C ILE A 303 11.92 -15.90 -9.55
N ASP A 304 11.74 -15.84 -10.88
CA ASP A 304 10.57 -15.20 -11.48
C ASP A 304 9.26 -15.92 -11.11
N ARG A 305 9.22 -17.24 -11.28
CA ARG A 305 8.06 -18.08 -10.89
C ARG A 305 7.76 -17.95 -9.40
N LEU A 306 8.78 -17.99 -8.55
CA LEU A 306 8.62 -17.80 -7.11
C LEU A 306 8.09 -16.41 -6.76
N THR A 307 8.55 -15.38 -7.45
CA THR A 307 8.10 -14.01 -7.26
C THR A 307 6.62 -13.89 -7.60
N LYS A 308 6.19 -14.42 -8.74
CA LYS A 308 4.78 -14.42 -9.15
C LYS A 308 3.89 -15.15 -8.13
N SER A 309 4.29 -16.36 -7.71
CA SER A 309 3.56 -17.13 -6.70
C SER A 309 3.48 -16.40 -5.35
N TYR A 310 4.57 -15.76 -4.90
CA TYR A 310 4.57 -14.98 -3.66
C TYR A 310 3.58 -13.81 -3.73
N ILE A 311 3.51 -13.12 -4.86
CA ILE A 311 2.61 -11.99 -5.07
C ILE A 311 1.15 -12.45 -5.01
N GLU A 312 0.82 -13.53 -5.74
CA GLU A 312 -0.52 -14.12 -5.73
C GLU A 312 -0.95 -14.56 -4.32
N GLU A 313 -0.07 -15.26 -3.60
CA GLU A 313 -0.32 -15.71 -2.23
C GLU A 313 -0.47 -14.52 -1.27
N THR A 314 0.35 -13.49 -1.42
CA THR A 314 0.29 -12.26 -0.62
C THR A 314 -1.03 -11.53 -0.83
N VAL A 315 -1.47 -11.38 -2.09
CA VAL A 315 -2.75 -10.76 -2.44
C VAL A 315 -3.91 -11.57 -1.87
N ALA A 316 -3.90 -12.89 -2.04
CA ALA A 316 -4.94 -13.78 -1.53
C ALA A 316 -5.03 -13.75 0.00
N ASN A 317 -3.90 -13.86 0.70
CA ASN A 317 -3.84 -13.82 2.16
C ASN A 317 -4.27 -12.46 2.71
N THR A 318 -3.88 -11.36 2.05
CA THR A 318 -4.35 -10.02 2.41
C THR A 318 -5.86 -9.92 2.31
N ARG A 319 -6.45 -10.34 1.19
CA ARG A 319 -7.91 -10.32 1.00
C ARG A 319 -8.63 -11.17 2.06
N ARG A 320 -8.14 -12.37 2.34
CA ARG A 320 -8.71 -13.27 3.36
C ARG A 320 -8.67 -12.64 4.76
N ASN A 321 -7.52 -12.12 5.18
CA ASN A 321 -7.37 -11.49 6.49
C ASN A 321 -8.27 -10.25 6.62
N MET A 322 -8.42 -9.49 5.55
CA MET A 322 -9.30 -8.32 5.54
C MET A 322 -10.76 -8.72 5.61
N ALA A 323 -11.20 -9.76 4.91
CA ALA A 323 -12.57 -10.27 5.05
C ALA A 323 -12.91 -10.68 6.49
N LEU A 324 -11.96 -11.27 7.23
CA LEU A 324 -12.15 -11.59 8.65
C LEU A 324 -12.32 -10.31 9.50
N ILE A 325 -11.49 -9.29 9.27
CA ILE A 325 -11.62 -7.99 9.94
C ILE A 325 -12.99 -7.36 9.61
N GLN A 326 -13.42 -7.43 8.35
CA GLN A 326 -14.71 -6.89 7.91
C GLN A 326 -15.88 -7.58 8.62
N ASN A 327 -15.88 -8.92 8.68
CA ASN A 327 -16.91 -9.68 9.38
C ASN A 327 -16.92 -9.39 10.88
N ALA A 328 -15.75 -9.25 11.51
CA ALA A 328 -15.65 -8.89 12.92
C ALA A 328 -16.19 -7.48 13.19
N LEU A 329 -15.86 -6.50 12.33
CA LEU A 329 -16.40 -5.14 12.42
C LEU A 329 -17.91 -5.11 12.20
N LEU A 330 -18.41 -5.88 11.22
CA LEU A 330 -19.84 -6.00 10.95
C LEU A 330 -20.59 -6.56 12.17
N PHE A 331 -20.07 -7.63 12.77
CA PHE A 331 -20.62 -8.16 14.02
C PHE A 331 -20.57 -7.13 15.15
N GLY A 332 -19.49 -6.35 15.25
CA GLY A 332 -19.38 -5.24 16.20
C GLY A 332 -20.46 -4.16 16.00
N VAL A 333 -20.78 -3.79 14.77
CA VAL A 333 -21.89 -2.88 14.44
C VAL A 333 -23.22 -3.48 14.89
N PHE A 334 -23.52 -4.72 14.52
CA PHE A 334 -24.75 -5.40 14.94
C PHE A 334 -24.87 -5.50 16.46
N ALA A 335 -23.81 -5.90 17.15
CA ALA A 335 -23.77 -5.99 18.60
C ALA A 335 -24.02 -4.62 19.26
N THR A 336 -23.47 -3.55 18.69
CA THR A 336 -23.68 -2.18 19.19
C THR A 336 -25.13 -1.74 19.02
N VAL A 337 -25.71 -1.94 17.83
CA VAL A 337 -27.13 -1.63 17.57
C VAL A 337 -28.06 -2.46 18.48
N ALA A 338 -27.77 -3.76 18.66
CA ALA A 338 -28.53 -4.61 19.57
C ALA A 338 -28.41 -4.16 21.03
N THR A 339 -27.22 -3.72 21.46
CA THR A 339 -27.00 -3.18 22.81
C THR A 339 -27.78 -1.88 23.01
N ILE A 340 -27.82 -1.00 22.01
CA ILE A 340 -28.63 0.22 22.04
C ILE A 340 -30.11 -0.14 22.16
N ALA A 341 -30.62 -1.06 21.33
CA ALA A 341 -32.02 -1.50 21.40
C ALA A 341 -32.36 -2.10 22.78
N ALA A 342 -31.50 -2.98 23.31
CA ALA A 342 -31.68 -3.55 24.64
C ALA A 342 -31.66 -2.48 25.75
N THR A 343 -30.82 -1.45 25.58
CA THR A 343 -30.77 -0.30 26.49
C THR A 343 -32.08 0.48 26.47
N LEU A 344 -32.67 0.70 25.29
CA LEU A 344 -33.97 1.37 25.16
C LEU A 344 -35.09 0.59 25.85
N PHE A 345 -35.13 -0.73 25.68
CA PHE A 345 -36.12 -1.57 26.37
C PHE A 345 -35.94 -1.54 27.89
N GLN A 346 -34.71 -1.57 28.39
CA GLN A 346 -34.44 -1.45 29.83
C GLN A 346 -34.83 -0.07 30.36
N LEU A 347 -34.55 1.01 29.63
CA LEU A 347 -34.97 2.37 30.00
C LEU A 347 -36.50 2.47 30.11
N GLN A 348 -37.22 1.92 29.14
CA GLN A 348 -38.69 1.88 29.19
C GLN A 348 -39.19 1.14 30.44
N GLY A 349 -38.65 -0.04 30.74
CA GLY A 349 -39.01 -0.80 31.92
C GLY A 349 -38.71 -0.07 33.24
N LEU A 350 -37.57 0.61 33.32
CA LEU A 350 -37.22 1.43 34.49
C LEU A 350 -38.19 2.62 34.66
N ILE A 351 -38.57 3.28 33.57
CA ILE A 351 -39.54 4.38 33.59
C ILE A 351 -40.93 3.88 34.02
N GLU A 352 -41.39 2.73 33.51
CA GLU A 352 -42.66 2.13 33.94
C GLU A 352 -42.67 1.74 35.43
N GLN A 353 -41.54 1.22 35.93
CA GLN A 353 -41.39 0.88 37.34
C GLN A 353 -41.34 2.13 38.24
N ALA A 354 -40.63 3.17 37.82
CA ALA A 354 -40.62 4.47 38.48
C ALA A 354 -42.04 5.08 38.53
N ALA A 355 -42.78 4.98 37.42
CA ALA A 355 -44.16 5.46 37.31
C ALA A 355 -45.13 4.74 38.24
N SER A 356 -45.02 3.42 38.35
CA SER A 356 -45.87 2.61 39.22
C SER A 356 -45.51 2.71 40.71
N SER A 357 -44.27 3.07 41.04
CA SER A 357 -43.80 3.26 42.43
C SER A 357 -43.95 4.69 42.95
N GLY A 358 -44.34 5.64 42.10
CA GLY A 358 -44.52 7.06 42.47
C GLY A 358 -43.21 7.81 42.71
N GLN A 359 -42.08 7.26 42.27
CA GLN A 359 -40.76 7.89 42.32
C GLN A 359 -40.46 8.52 40.95
N PHE A 360 -40.97 9.72 40.72
CA PHE A 360 -40.56 10.56 39.59
C PHE A 360 -39.70 11.72 40.05
#